data_AF-A0A1F8UZL1-F1
#
_entry.id   AF-A0A1F8UZL1-F1
#
_cell.length_a   1.000
_cell.length_b   1.000
_cell.length_c   1.000
_cell.angle_alpha   90.00
_cell.angle_beta   90.00
_cell.angle_gamma   90.00
#
_symmetry.space_group_name_H-M   'P 1'
#
loop_
_entity.id
_entity.type
_entity.pdbx_description
1 polymer ?
#
loop_
_entity_poly.entity_id
_entity_poly.type
_entity_poly.pdbx_seq_one_letter_code
_entity_poly.pdbx_strand_id
1 'polypeptide(L)'
;MARPTKWRKIDYIPTVPFFIPSDREVPEIPTNVLLLEELEAIRLKDLEGLEQEECAQRMKVSRPTFQRILLVAREKVADSLINGKIIHIEGGNYTRNICPVKCNDCDNEWMESYENLEIIKNGEYTCPQCGSANVVCGQNCKGKFCHRNCRRHI
;
A
#
# COMPACT_ATOMS: atom_id res chain seq x y z
N MET A 1 -13.53 -15.32 -14.14
CA MET A 1 -12.18 -14.84 -13.77
C MET A 1 -12.33 -13.79 -12.67
N ALA A 2 -11.59 -13.91 -11.57
CA ALA A 2 -11.60 -12.88 -10.53
C ALA A 2 -11.03 -11.58 -11.10
N ARG A 3 -11.75 -10.46 -10.94
CA ARG A 3 -11.27 -9.15 -11.36
C ARG A 3 -9.99 -8.82 -10.57
N PRO A 4 -8.88 -8.42 -11.23
CA PRO A 4 -7.66 -8.03 -10.53
C PRO A 4 -7.97 -6.98 -9.46
N THR A 5 -7.44 -7.18 -8.26
CA THR A 5 -7.59 -6.20 -7.17
C THR A 5 -6.85 -4.92 -7.57
N LYS A 6 -7.56 -3.79 -7.53
CA LYS A 6 -6.94 -2.48 -7.74
C LYS A 6 -6.11 -2.11 -6.50
N TRP A 7 -5.01 -1.42 -6.75
CA TRP A 7 -4.14 -0.80 -5.75
C TRP A 7 -4.95 0.14 -4.85
N ARG A 8 -4.68 0.10 -3.54
CA ARG A 8 -5.34 0.95 -2.54
C ARG A 8 -4.36 2.00 -2.04
N LYS A 9 -4.75 3.27 -2.07
CA LYS A 9 -3.85 4.34 -1.65
C LYS A 9 -3.66 4.29 -0.13
N ILE A 10 -2.43 4.42 0.33
CA ILE A 10 -2.11 4.61 1.75
C ILE A 10 -1.21 5.83 1.92
N ASP A 11 -1.35 6.54 3.04
CA ASP A 11 -0.50 7.69 3.35
C ASP A 11 0.51 7.40 4.48
N TYR A 12 0.40 6.25 5.16
CA TYR A 12 1.26 5.86 6.26
C TYR A 12 1.87 4.47 6.07
N ILE A 13 3.17 4.33 6.36
CA ILE A 13 3.82 3.01 6.54
C ILE A 13 4.40 2.98 7.95
N PRO A 14 4.12 1.92 8.73
CA PRO A 14 4.60 1.81 10.08
C PRO A 14 6.12 1.63 10.10
N THR A 15 6.78 2.26 11.07
CA THR A 15 8.19 1.99 11.40
C THR A 15 8.35 0.72 12.24
N VAL A 16 7.30 0.34 12.97
CA VAL A 16 7.25 -0.86 13.81
C VAL A 16 6.33 -1.88 13.14
N PRO A 17 6.87 -2.93 12.51
CA PRO A 17 6.06 -3.93 11.82
C PRO A 17 5.55 -5.05 12.76
N PHE A 18 6.05 -5.18 13.98
CA PHE A 18 5.65 -6.26 14.91
C PHE A 18 5.14 -5.72 16.24
N PHE A 19 4.00 -6.25 16.69
CA PHE A 19 3.51 -6.10 18.05
C PHE A 19 3.37 -7.49 18.67
N ILE A 20 4.07 -7.70 19.78
CA ILE A 20 4.21 -9.01 20.43
C ILE A 20 3.67 -8.89 21.86
N PRO A 21 2.85 -9.84 22.34
CA PRO A 21 2.43 -9.88 23.74
C PRO A 21 3.66 -10.01 24.65
N SER A 22 3.72 -9.21 25.71
CA SER A 22 4.91 -9.07 26.57
C SER A 22 5.23 -10.31 27.43
N ASP A 23 4.27 -11.21 27.61
CA ASP A 23 4.31 -12.22 28.67
C ASP A 23 4.01 -13.61 28.11
N ARG A 24 5.01 -14.28 27.52
CA ARG A 24 4.87 -15.64 26.99
C ARG A 24 6.14 -16.47 27.05
N GLU A 25 6.17 -17.40 28.01
CA GLU A 25 6.93 -18.67 27.93
C GLU A 25 6.21 -19.66 26.98
N VAL A 26 5.83 -19.21 25.77
CA VAL A 26 5.08 -20.04 24.82
C VAL A 26 5.96 -20.25 23.58
N PRO A 27 6.32 -21.51 23.23
CA PRO A 27 7.28 -21.79 22.16
C PRO A 27 6.78 -21.42 20.76
N GLU A 28 5.47 -21.26 20.57
CA GLU A 28 4.87 -20.81 19.30
C GLU A 28 3.69 -19.88 19.58
N ILE A 29 3.87 -18.58 19.34
CA ILE A 29 2.80 -17.60 19.47
C ILE A 29 2.13 -17.46 18.08
N PRO A 30 0.83 -17.76 17.95
CA PRO A 30 0.12 -17.57 16.70
C PRO A 30 0.21 -16.11 16.23
N THR A 31 0.27 -15.89 14.91
CA THR A 31 0.47 -14.58 14.30
C THR A 31 -0.68 -14.23 13.36
N ASN A 32 -1.20 -13.01 13.48
CA ASN A 32 -2.10 -12.41 12.50
C ASN A 32 -1.33 -11.42 11.63
N VAL A 33 -1.44 -11.58 10.32
CA VAL A 33 -0.87 -10.64 9.34
C VAL A 33 -1.89 -9.54 9.06
N LEU A 34 -1.58 -8.33 9.50
CA LEU A 34 -2.33 -7.11 9.20
C LEU A 34 -1.73 -6.44 7.96
N LEU A 35 -2.50 -6.33 6.88
CA LEU A 35 -2.01 -5.73 5.64
C LEU A 35 -1.84 -4.21 5.77
N LEU A 36 -0.98 -3.57 4.97
CA LEU A 36 -0.81 -2.11 5.10
C LEU A 36 -2.10 -1.33 4.80
N GLU A 37 -2.89 -1.79 3.84
CA GLU A 37 -4.21 -1.24 3.53
C GLU A 37 -5.22 -1.41 4.68
N GLU A 38 -5.08 -2.46 5.48
CA GLU A 38 -5.91 -2.71 6.66
C GLU A 38 -5.50 -1.78 7.82
N LEU A 39 -4.20 -1.60 8.03
CA LEU A 39 -3.68 -0.63 9.00
C LEU A 39 -4.11 0.79 8.64
N GLU A 40 -4.02 1.18 7.37
CA GLU A 40 -4.45 2.51 6.91
C GLU A 40 -5.94 2.74 7.18
N ALA A 41 -6.77 1.72 6.97
CA ALA A 41 -8.21 1.82 7.26
C ALA A 41 -8.48 2.07 8.74
N ILE A 42 -7.79 1.36 9.64
CA ILE A 42 -7.85 1.59 11.09
C ILE A 42 -7.35 2.99 11.42
N ARG A 43 -6.22 3.42 10.85
CA ARG A 43 -5.66 4.75 11.08
C ARG A 43 -6.64 5.86 10.70
N LEU A 44 -7.23 5.80 9.52
CA LEU A 44 -8.17 6.83 9.05
C LEU A 44 -9.48 6.83 9.84
N LYS A 45 -10.06 5.65 10.10
CA LYS A 45 -11.39 5.59 10.74
C LYS A 45 -11.33 5.66 12.26
N ASP A 46 -10.46 4.87 12.88
CA ASP A 46 -10.43 4.65 14.32
C ASP A 46 -9.45 5.58 15.05
N LEU A 47 -8.38 6.01 14.40
CA LEU A 47 -7.40 6.93 14.99
C LEU A 47 -7.64 8.40 14.60
N GLU A 48 -7.86 8.70 13.31
CA GLU A 48 -8.16 10.07 12.85
C GLU A 48 -9.63 10.46 12.97
N GLY A 49 -10.54 9.49 13.17
CA GLY A 49 -11.96 9.74 13.37
C GLY A 49 -12.71 10.23 12.14
N LEU A 50 -12.19 9.99 10.93
CA LEU A 50 -12.81 10.49 9.70
C LEU A 50 -14.12 9.79 9.36
N GLU A 51 -14.92 10.42 8.50
CA GLU A 51 -16.11 9.80 7.95
C GLU A 51 -15.78 8.70 6.94
N GLN A 52 -16.65 7.69 6.85
CA GLN A 52 -16.40 6.51 5.99
C GLN A 52 -16.20 6.87 4.52
N GLU A 53 -16.97 7.86 4.06
CA GLU A 53 -16.85 8.41 2.71
C GLU A 53 -15.45 9.00 2.47
N GLU A 54 -14.97 9.82 3.41
CA GLU A 54 -13.66 10.46 3.31
C GLU A 54 -12.53 9.42 3.34
N CYS A 55 -12.64 8.40 4.21
CA CYS A 55 -11.66 7.32 4.25
C CYS A 55 -11.58 6.57 2.91
N ALA A 56 -12.73 6.24 2.32
CA ALA A 56 -12.80 5.55 1.03
C ALA A 56 -12.18 6.41 -0.10
N GLN A 57 -12.44 7.72 -0.08
CA GLN A 57 -11.86 8.67 -1.03
C GLN A 57 -10.33 8.76 -0.88
N ARG A 58 -9.81 8.91 0.34
CA ARG A 58 -8.35 8.96 0.60
C ARG A 58 -7.64 7.70 0.15
N MET A 59 -8.25 6.54 0.37
CA MET A 59 -7.73 5.23 -0.07
C MET A 59 -8.00 4.91 -1.55
N LYS A 60 -8.71 5.79 -2.29
CA LYS A 60 -9.11 5.58 -3.70
C LYS A 60 -9.89 4.28 -3.93
N VAL A 61 -10.77 3.91 -3.00
CA VAL A 61 -11.64 2.71 -3.10
C VAL A 61 -13.12 3.10 -2.97
N SER A 62 -14.03 2.18 -3.29
CA SER A 62 -15.46 2.40 -3.02
C SER A 62 -15.78 2.25 -1.53
N ARG A 63 -16.83 2.92 -1.03
CA ARG A 63 -17.25 2.81 0.38
C ARG A 63 -17.48 1.37 0.86
N PRO A 64 -18.12 0.47 0.08
CA PRO A 64 -18.29 -0.93 0.50
C PRO A 64 -16.95 -1.67 0.58
N THR A 65 -16.01 -1.34 -0.32
CA THR A 65 -14.65 -1.90 -0.29
C THR A 65 -13.92 -1.44 0.97
N PHE A 66 -13.96 -0.15 1.27
CA PHE A 66 -13.37 0.39 2.50
C PHE A 66 -13.94 -0.31 3.75
N GLN A 67 -15.27 -0.45 3.83
CA GLN A 67 -15.92 -1.12 4.95
C GLN A 67 -15.44 -2.56 5.14
N ARG A 68 -15.33 -3.32 4.03
CA ARG A 68 -14.81 -4.69 4.08
C ARG A 68 -13.39 -4.75 4.61
N ILE A 69 -12.52 -3.82 4.18
CA ILE A 69 -11.13 -3.72 4.64
C ILE A 69 -11.09 -3.45 6.14
N LEU A 70 -11.85 -2.45 6.58
CA LEU A 70 -11.91 -2.05 7.98
C LEU A 70 -12.42 -3.20 8.88
N LEU A 71 -13.43 -3.94 8.42
CA LEU A 71 -13.96 -5.10 9.16
C LEU A 71 -12.89 -6.18 9.35
N VAL A 72 -12.21 -6.58 8.28
CA VAL A 72 -11.12 -7.58 8.35
C VAL A 72 -9.98 -7.09 9.24
N ALA A 73 -9.62 -5.81 9.13
CA ALA A 73 -8.59 -5.20 9.95
C ALA A 73 -8.93 -5.26 11.44
N ARG A 74 -10.15 -4.86 11.82
CA ARG A 74 -10.64 -4.89 13.20
C ARG A 74 -10.76 -6.31 13.74
N GLU A 75 -11.20 -7.27 12.92
CA GLU A 75 -11.26 -8.68 13.30
C GLU A 75 -9.86 -9.22 13.68
N LYS A 76 -8.85 -8.98 12.83
CA LYS A 76 -7.47 -9.40 13.11
C LYS A 76 -6.91 -8.76 14.37
N VAL A 77 -7.15 -7.46 14.57
CA VAL A 77 -6.71 -6.75 15.77
C VAL A 77 -7.43 -7.30 17.01
N ALA A 78 -8.74 -7.47 16.96
CA ALA A 78 -9.51 -8.02 18.07
C ALA A 78 -9.06 -9.44 18.43
N ASP A 79 -8.89 -10.31 17.43
CA ASP A 79 -8.39 -11.67 17.61
C ASP A 79 -6.98 -11.68 18.21
N SER A 80 -6.09 -10.77 17.78
CA SER A 80 -4.76 -10.62 18.39
C SER A 80 -4.81 -10.13 19.83
N LEU A 81 -5.69 -9.18 20.17
CA LEU A 81 -5.79 -8.67 21.53
C LEU A 81 -6.43 -9.68 22.49
N ILE A 82 -7.45 -10.42 22.05
CA ILE A 82 -8.18 -11.39 22.88
C ILE A 82 -7.40 -12.69 23.07
N ASN A 83 -6.81 -13.23 21.99
CA ASN A 83 -6.07 -14.50 22.03
C ASN A 83 -4.56 -14.28 22.25
N GLY A 84 -4.13 -13.02 22.39
CA GLY A 84 -2.74 -12.58 22.49
C GLY A 84 -1.88 -13.05 21.33
N LYS A 85 -2.38 -12.98 20.09
CA LYS A 85 -1.60 -13.30 18.89
C LYS A 85 -0.64 -12.15 18.57
N ILE A 86 0.49 -12.46 17.94
CA ILE A 86 1.36 -11.44 17.36
C ILE A 86 0.57 -10.70 16.26
N ILE A 87 0.74 -9.38 16.18
CA ILE A 87 0.32 -8.62 15.00
C ILE A 87 1.58 -8.36 14.19
N HIS A 88 1.65 -8.94 13.00
CA HIS A 88 2.69 -8.66 12.01
C HIS A 88 2.10 -7.82 10.90
N ILE A 89 2.69 -6.66 10.63
CA ILE A 89 2.23 -5.73 9.61
C ILE A 89 3.08 -5.87 8.36
N GLU A 90 2.53 -6.54 7.34
CA GLU A 90 3.24 -6.79 6.08
C GLU A 90 2.28 -6.97 4.89
N GLY A 91 2.84 -6.86 3.67
CA GLY A 91 2.12 -7.14 2.43
C GLY A 91 0.92 -6.22 2.14
N GLY A 92 -0.01 -6.75 1.35
CA GLY A 92 -1.19 -6.04 0.85
C GLY A 92 -1.03 -5.53 -0.58
N ASN A 93 -2.12 -5.01 -1.16
CA ASN A 93 -2.12 -4.41 -2.50
C ASN A 93 -2.31 -2.90 -2.38
N TYR A 94 -1.27 -2.22 -1.93
CA TYR A 94 -1.29 -0.80 -1.61
C TYR A 94 -0.35 0.01 -2.48
N THR A 95 -0.62 1.30 -2.61
CA THR A 95 0.34 2.25 -3.15
C THR A 95 0.39 3.55 -2.37
N ARG A 96 1.58 4.08 -2.13
CA ARG A 96 1.75 5.44 -1.60
C ARG A 96 1.39 6.52 -2.61
N ASN A 97 1.66 6.26 -3.88
CA ASN A 97 1.37 7.21 -4.94
C ASN A 97 1.21 6.52 -6.29
N ILE A 98 0.31 7.03 -7.12
CA ILE A 98 0.15 6.58 -8.50
C ILE A 98 0.77 7.63 -9.39
N CYS A 99 1.82 7.26 -10.11
CA CYS A 99 2.56 8.15 -10.99
C CYS A 99 2.29 7.80 -12.46
N PRO A 100 2.13 8.80 -13.35
CA PRO A 100 2.17 8.54 -14.77
C PRO A 100 3.61 8.18 -15.17
N VAL A 101 3.74 7.14 -15.96
CA VAL A 101 4.97 6.67 -16.56
C VAL A 101 4.78 6.59 -18.07
N LYS A 102 5.89 6.78 -18.80
CA LYS A 102 5.95 6.66 -20.25
C LYS A 102 7.14 5.82 -20.66
N CYS A 103 6.99 5.08 -21.75
CA CYS A 103 8.12 4.39 -22.38
C CYS A 103 8.74 5.30 -23.44
N ASN A 104 10.05 5.52 -23.41
CA ASN A 104 10.71 6.34 -24.44
C ASN A 104 10.87 5.60 -25.78
N ASP A 105 10.75 4.27 -25.80
CA ASP A 105 10.99 3.48 -27.02
C ASP A 105 9.71 3.28 -27.86
N CYS A 106 8.53 3.27 -27.23
CA CYS A 106 7.24 3.11 -27.93
C CYS A 106 6.22 4.22 -27.64
N ASP A 107 6.60 5.22 -26.85
CA ASP A 107 5.76 6.37 -26.44
C ASP A 107 4.45 5.99 -25.72
N ASN A 108 4.35 4.75 -25.23
CA ASN A 108 3.20 4.30 -24.44
C ASN A 108 3.17 5.00 -23.08
N GLU A 109 1.99 5.45 -22.64
CA GLU A 109 1.79 6.12 -21.34
C GLU A 109 0.77 5.36 -20.48
N TRP A 110 1.08 5.15 -19.20
CA TRP A 110 0.16 4.51 -18.26
C TRP A 110 0.38 4.98 -16.81
N MET A 111 -0.51 4.58 -15.92
CA MET A 111 -0.44 4.88 -14.49
C MET A 111 0.13 3.68 -13.75
N GLU A 112 1.17 3.90 -12.95
CA GLU A 112 1.84 2.86 -12.19
C GLU A 112 2.02 3.25 -10.72
N SER A 113 2.08 2.26 -9.83
CA SER A 113 2.31 2.47 -8.41
C SER A 113 3.75 2.90 -8.10
N TYR A 114 3.92 3.62 -7.00
CA TYR A 114 5.23 4.01 -6.51
C TYR A 114 6.11 2.80 -6.17
N GLU A 115 5.54 1.74 -5.65
CA GLU A 115 6.23 0.52 -5.23
C GLU A 115 6.79 -0.24 -6.46
N ASN A 116 6.08 -0.19 -7.59
CA ASN A 116 6.61 -0.66 -8.87
C ASN A 116 7.71 0.28 -9.44
N LEU A 117 7.83 1.53 -9.00
CA LEU A 117 8.99 2.37 -9.36
C LEU A 117 10.30 1.87 -8.74
N GLU A 118 10.26 1.16 -7.61
CA GLU A 118 11.44 0.51 -7.04
C GLU A 118 11.87 -0.71 -7.86
N ILE A 119 10.91 -1.42 -8.48
CA ILE A 119 11.15 -2.49 -9.46
C ILE A 119 11.68 -1.91 -10.78
N ILE A 120 11.15 -0.76 -11.24
CA ILE A 120 11.71 0.02 -12.36
C ILE A 120 13.16 0.45 -12.07
N LYS A 121 13.48 0.84 -10.83
CA LYS A 121 14.85 1.22 -10.46
C LYS A 121 15.85 0.07 -10.62
N ASN A 122 15.41 -1.17 -10.39
CA ASN A 122 16.20 -2.39 -10.54
C ASN A 122 16.21 -2.94 -11.98
N GLY A 123 15.49 -2.31 -12.91
CA GLY A 123 15.42 -2.72 -14.32
C GLY A 123 14.52 -3.93 -14.59
N GLU A 124 13.77 -4.39 -13.59
CA GLU A 124 12.91 -5.57 -13.69
C GLU A 124 11.49 -5.25 -14.19
N TYR A 125 11.19 -3.97 -14.37
CA TYR A 125 9.90 -3.52 -14.88
C TYR A 125 10.03 -3.18 -16.37
N THR A 126 9.21 -3.84 -17.19
CA THR A 126 9.19 -3.65 -18.64
C THR A 126 7.90 -2.97 -19.11
N CYS A 127 8.01 -2.21 -20.20
CA CYS A 127 6.86 -1.61 -20.84
C CYS A 127 5.89 -2.72 -21.28
N PRO A 128 4.61 -2.65 -20.89
CA PRO A 128 3.63 -3.70 -21.22
C PRO A 128 3.33 -3.80 -22.72
N GLN A 129 3.73 -2.81 -23.51
CA GLN A 129 3.48 -2.77 -24.95
C GLN A 129 4.66 -3.27 -25.80
N CYS A 130 5.90 -2.93 -25.43
CA CYS A 130 7.09 -3.26 -26.23
C CYS A 130 8.14 -4.09 -25.50
N GLY A 131 7.97 -4.37 -24.20
CA GLY A 131 8.93 -5.11 -23.40
C GLY A 131 10.20 -4.34 -23.03
N SER A 132 10.33 -3.06 -23.43
CA SER A 132 11.50 -2.25 -23.11
C SER A 132 11.58 -1.90 -21.62
N ALA A 133 12.79 -1.89 -21.05
CA ALA A 133 13.07 -1.38 -19.71
C ALA A 133 13.20 0.16 -19.65
N ASN A 134 13.12 0.87 -20.80
CA ASN A 134 13.25 2.33 -20.91
C ASN A 134 11.95 3.05 -20.52
N VAL A 135 11.51 2.83 -19.28
CA VAL A 135 10.31 3.41 -18.69
C VAL A 135 10.72 4.56 -17.77
N VAL A 136 10.20 5.76 -18.05
CA VAL A 136 10.47 6.99 -17.29
C VAL A 136 9.19 7.60 -16.73
N CYS A 137 9.30 8.46 -15.72
CA CYS A 137 8.14 9.19 -15.22
C CYS A 137 7.67 10.23 -16.26
N GLY A 138 6.36 10.25 -16.55
CA GLY A 138 5.73 11.07 -17.59
C GLY A 138 5.47 12.53 -17.19
N GLN A 139 5.65 12.92 -15.92
CA GLN A 139 5.38 14.29 -15.46
C GLN A 139 6.63 15.03 -14.97
N ASN A 140 6.63 16.36 -15.20
CA ASN A 140 7.45 17.31 -14.43
C ASN A 140 6.96 17.29 -12.97
N CYS A 141 7.52 16.39 -12.17
CA CYS A 141 7.25 16.14 -10.76
C CYS A 141 7.40 17.37 -9.83
N LYS A 142 6.49 18.34 -9.91
CA LYS A 142 6.42 19.52 -9.01
C LYS A 142 5.66 19.25 -7.70
N GLY A 143 5.12 18.05 -7.52
CA GLY A 143 4.43 17.62 -6.30
C GLY A 143 5.40 17.24 -5.18
N LYS A 144 5.06 17.58 -3.92
CA LYS A 144 5.92 17.39 -2.72
C LYS A 144 6.44 15.96 -2.54
N PHE A 145 5.69 14.93 -2.96
CA PHE A 145 6.08 13.52 -2.83
C PHE A 145 7.16 13.10 -3.84
N CYS A 146 7.10 13.58 -5.08
CA CYS A 146 8.06 13.23 -6.11
C CYS A 146 9.39 13.99 -6.00
N HIS A 147 9.44 15.13 -5.29
CA HIS A 147 10.66 15.93 -5.16
C HIS A 147 11.81 15.25 -4.39
N ARG A 148 11.53 14.27 -3.50
CA ARG A 148 12.58 13.59 -2.71
C ARG A 148 12.97 12.21 -3.23
N ASN A 149 12.07 11.49 -3.92
CA ASN A 149 12.28 10.07 -4.29
C ASN A 149 12.19 9.76 -5.79
N CYS A 150 11.88 10.75 -6.65
CA CYS A 150 11.81 10.60 -8.11
C CYS A 150 13.07 11.21 -8.74
N ARG A 151 13.76 10.43 -9.60
CA ARG A 151 15.11 10.64 -10.17
C ARG A 151 15.34 11.94 -10.98
N ARG A 152 15.13 13.13 -10.42
CA ARG A 152 15.60 14.39 -11.03
C ARG A 152 16.64 15.16 -10.24
N HIS A 153 16.99 14.68 -9.04
CA HIS A 153 18.05 15.27 -8.22
C HIS A 153 18.87 14.19 -7.52
N ILE A 154 19.55 13.34 -8.29
CA ILE A 154 20.96 12.95 -8.07
C ILE A 154 21.60 12.94 -9.45
#